data_AF-A0A672FWZ3-F1
#
_entry.id   AF-A0A672FWZ3-F1
#
_cell.length_a   1.000
_cell.length_b   1.000
_cell.length_c   1.000
_cell.angle_alpha   90.00
_cell.angle_beta   90.00
_cell.angle_gamma   90.00
#
_symmetry.space_group_name_H-M   'P 1'
#
loop_
_entity.id
_entity.type
_entity.pdbx_description
1 polymer ?
#
loop_
_entity_poly.entity_id
_entity_poly.type
_entity_poly.pdbx_seq_one_letter_code
_entity_poly.pdbx_strand_id
1 'polypeptide(L)'
;MELKVWVDGVVRVVSGLSLNTSCQDVVIALAQSIGQTGRYILILKLRGNERHLVAEDCPLQHLAQLGQLAADVQFVLRRTGPSLSASQEAIAASRNNEKHLPLARPAEPETLKRNEPQKAFTFNLGPSTIPKRTKPNTAWSQSSRASPEPRASPVNFLEPHNSSKEEVFRHILQQQRKLQDLEIQLEALEKETEFWEREVSSSATPDLSLTKELDELELRSRENEAELMYSEHWEQDLQEELEREQGTCSNQATFHPNSPPMQTRSVHLEQDIKTRIQRQISEAASQQDDETLRPLKQELLNRLQFGEELDSALWETQRELQAADERVKTIEELNKELRQCKLQHFIQQTGITPHTDQTNPESMQASSSYEREEYIGYFPTEGAKARPSLAAQYVNKVHVRVLSSLTSPSV
;
A
#
# COMPACT_ATOMS: atom_id res chain seq x y z
N MET A 1 -36.34 9.99 -10.29
CA MET A 1 -36.34 10.17 -8.82
C MET A 1 -36.13 11.65 -8.50
N GLU A 2 -36.37 12.06 -7.26
CA GLU A 2 -36.21 13.44 -6.82
C GLU A 2 -35.30 13.52 -5.60
N LEU A 3 -34.49 14.57 -5.51
CA LEU A 3 -33.57 14.82 -4.39
C LEU A 3 -33.84 16.20 -3.78
N LYS A 4 -34.03 16.25 -2.45
CA LYS A 4 -34.18 17.50 -1.69
C LYS A 4 -32.81 17.98 -1.23
N VAL A 5 -32.43 19.18 -1.66
CA VAL A 5 -31.13 19.79 -1.35
C VAL A 5 -31.34 21.19 -0.79
N TRP A 6 -30.71 21.48 0.34
CA TRP A 6 -30.67 22.80 0.95
C TRP A 6 -29.59 23.64 0.30
N VAL A 7 -29.96 24.83 -0.18
CA VAL A 7 -29.02 25.80 -0.73
C VAL A 7 -29.30 27.17 -0.13
N ASP A 8 -28.29 27.77 0.49
CA ASP A 8 -28.40 29.07 1.19
C ASP A 8 -29.61 29.18 2.12
N GLY A 9 -29.95 28.09 2.81
CA GLY A 9 -31.08 28.02 3.76
C GLY A 9 -32.46 27.76 3.13
N VAL A 10 -32.53 27.57 1.80
CA VAL A 10 -33.78 27.24 1.09
C VAL A 10 -33.72 25.82 0.54
N VAL A 11 -34.80 25.05 0.70
CA VAL A 11 -34.91 23.70 0.11
C VAL A 11 -35.26 23.83 -1.37
N ARG A 12 -34.44 23.20 -2.22
CA ARG A 12 -34.69 23.00 -3.65
C ARG A 12 -34.85 21.52 -3.94
N VAL A 13 -35.68 21.20 -4.93
CA VAL A 13 -35.91 19.83 -5.39
C VAL A 13 -35.28 19.66 -6.76
N VAL A 14 -34.42 18.67 -6.91
CA VAL A 14 -33.84 18.28 -8.20
C VAL A 14 -34.60 17.06 -8.71
N SER A 15 -35.34 17.24 -9.80
CA SER A 15 -36.14 16.20 -10.45
C SER A 15 -35.39 15.56 -11.62
N GLY A 16 -35.73 14.31 -11.94
CA GLY A 16 -35.17 13.60 -13.12
C GLY A 16 -33.86 12.86 -12.85
N LEU A 17 -33.53 12.64 -11.57
CA LEU A 17 -32.31 11.94 -11.17
C LEU A 17 -32.49 10.41 -11.21
N SER A 18 -31.38 9.71 -11.42
CA SER A 18 -31.23 8.26 -11.42
C SER A 18 -30.18 7.81 -10.40
N LEU A 19 -30.15 6.51 -10.07
CA LEU A 19 -29.19 5.96 -9.11
C LEU A 19 -27.72 6.12 -9.54
N ASN A 20 -27.46 6.26 -10.83
CA ASN A 20 -26.14 6.49 -11.43
C ASN A 20 -25.86 7.97 -11.75
N THR A 21 -26.73 8.90 -11.33
CA THR A 21 -26.43 10.34 -11.52
C THR A 21 -25.32 10.73 -10.55
N SER A 22 -24.26 11.33 -11.09
CA SER A 22 -23.10 11.79 -10.34
C SER A 22 -23.42 13.02 -9.47
N CYS A 23 -22.76 13.13 -8.33
CA CYS A 23 -22.81 14.29 -7.43
C CYS A 23 -22.42 15.56 -8.19
N GLN A 24 -21.43 15.46 -9.08
CA GLN A 24 -21.02 16.56 -9.95
C GLN A 24 -22.19 17.10 -10.78
N ASP A 25 -22.96 16.23 -11.45
CA ASP A 25 -24.09 16.64 -12.29
C ASP A 25 -25.19 17.33 -11.48
N VAL A 26 -25.47 16.80 -10.28
CA VAL A 26 -26.44 17.40 -9.35
C VAL A 26 -25.97 18.80 -8.92
N VAL A 27 -24.70 18.94 -8.57
CA VAL A 27 -24.09 20.22 -8.16
C VAL A 27 -24.11 21.22 -9.31
N ILE A 28 -23.79 20.79 -10.54
CA ILE A 28 -23.82 21.63 -11.74
C ILE A 28 -25.24 22.10 -12.01
N ALA A 29 -26.23 21.20 -12.02
CA ALA A 29 -27.62 21.54 -12.26
C ALA A 29 -28.15 22.54 -11.23
N LEU A 30 -27.81 22.34 -9.94
CA LEU A 30 -28.17 23.27 -8.87
C LEU A 30 -27.50 24.64 -9.07
N ALA A 31 -26.19 24.68 -9.29
CA ALA A 31 -25.43 25.91 -9.50
C ALA A 31 -25.95 26.71 -10.71
N GLN A 32 -26.25 26.03 -11.82
CA GLN A 32 -26.86 26.62 -13.01
C GLN A 32 -28.26 27.18 -12.73
N SER A 33 -29.10 26.45 -11.98
CA SER A 33 -30.46 26.92 -11.60
C SER A 33 -30.44 28.15 -10.68
N ILE A 34 -29.36 28.34 -9.94
CA ILE A 34 -29.15 29.48 -9.04
C ILE A 34 -28.47 30.64 -9.79
N GLY A 35 -27.93 30.39 -10.99
CA GLY A 35 -27.17 31.38 -11.75
C GLY A 35 -25.83 31.75 -11.11
N GLN A 36 -25.35 30.95 -10.15
CA GLN A 36 -24.09 31.18 -9.48
C GLN A 36 -23.09 30.09 -9.87
N THR A 37 -22.07 30.46 -10.64
CA THR A 37 -20.97 29.56 -10.99
C THR A 37 -19.86 29.65 -9.94
N GLY A 38 -19.20 28.52 -9.67
CA GLY A 38 -18.16 28.45 -8.65
C GLY A 38 -17.85 27.01 -8.22
N ARG A 39 -16.96 26.88 -7.24
CA ARG A 39 -16.66 25.59 -6.60
C ARG A 39 -17.68 25.33 -5.50
N TYR A 40 -18.35 24.19 -5.59
CA TYR A 40 -19.36 23.75 -4.64
C TYR A 40 -19.02 22.35 -4.13
N ILE A 41 -19.50 22.04 -2.93
CA ILE A 41 -19.43 20.72 -2.30
C ILE A 41 -20.85 20.36 -1.86
N LEU A 42 -21.27 19.14 -2.17
CA LEU A 42 -22.51 18.58 -1.67
C LEU A 42 -22.23 17.81 -0.38
N ILE A 43 -22.93 18.17 0.70
CA ILE A 43 -22.75 17.61 2.04
C ILE A 43 -23.99 16.80 2.39
N LEU A 44 -23.81 15.55 2.78
CA LEU A 44 -24.85 14.68 3.35
C LEU A 44 -24.80 14.79 4.87
N LYS A 45 -25.87 15.27 5.50
CA LYS A 45 -26.02 15.34 6.95
C LYS A 45 -26.98 14.27 7.45
N LEU A 46 -26.55 13.48 8.42
CA LEU A 46 -27.34 12.44 9.09
C LEU A 46 -27.15 12.56 10.60
N ARG A 47 -28.19 12.97 11.33
CA ARG A 47 -28.22 13.03 12.82
C ARG A 47 -26.98 13.68 13.48
N GLY A 48 -26.41 14.70 12.83
CA GLY A 48 -25.21 15.41 13.31
C GLY A 48 -23.88 14.94 12.71
N ASN A 49 -23.88 13.83 11.96
CA ASN A 49 -22.73 13.42 11.14
C ASN A 49 -22.83 14.08 9.76
N GLU A 50 -21.76 14.75 9.34
CA GLU A 50 -21.67 15.38 8.02
C GLU A 50 -20.64 14.62 7.17
N ARG A 51 -21.04 14.17 5.98
CA ARG A 51 -20.17 13.54 4.98
C ARG A 51 -20.13 14.41 3.75
N HIS A 52 -18.93 14.76 3.30
CA HIS A 52 -18.75 15.47 2.03
C HIS A 52 -18.77 14.43 0.90
N LEU A 53 -19.60 14.65 -0.11
CA LEU A 53 -19.65 13.80 -1.29
C LEU A 53 -18.58 14.24 -2.28
N VAL A 54 -17.87 13.27 -2.84
CA VAL A 54 -16.88 13.46 -3.91
C VAL A 54 -17.63 13.69 -5.22
N ALA A 55 -16.94 14.25 -6.23
CA ALA A 55 -17.51 14.51 -7.54
C ALA A 55 -18.15 13.26 -8.18
N GLU A 56 -17.53 12.09 -8.04
CA GLU A 56 -17.99 10.82 -8.65
C GLU A 56 -19.05 10.07 -7.81
N ASP A 57 -19.31 10.51 -6.57
CA ASP A 57 -20.29 9.84 -5.70
C ASP A 57 -21.70 9.96 -6.26
N CYS A 58 -22.54 8.93 -6.13
CA CYS A 58 -23.94 8.99 -6.54
C CYS A 58 -24.85 9.30 -5.33
N PRO A 59 -25.41 10.52 -5.17
CA PRO A 59 -26.15 10.92 -3.97
C PRO A 59 -27.42 10.09 -3.75
N LEU A 60 -28.10 9.65 -4.81
CA LEU A 60 -29.27 8.78 -4.69
C LEU A 60 -28.91 7.35 -4.29
N GLN A 61 -27.76 6.84 -4.71
CA GLN A 61 -27.26 5.55 -4.27
C GLN A 61 -26.93 5.58 -2.78
N HIS A 62 -26.27 6.65 -2.32
CA HIS A 62 -26.02 6.87 -0.89
C HIS A 62 -27.31 6.99 -0.08
N LEU A 63 -28.32 7.67 -0.62
CA LEU A 63 -29.63 7.75 0.02
C LEU A 63 -30.33 6.37 0.09
N ALA A 64 -30.22 5.57 -0.97
CA ALA A 64 -30.80 4.22 -1.02
C ALA A 64 -30.11 3.25 -0.05
N GLN A 65 -28.79 3.33 0.09
CA GLN A 65 -28.01 2.54 1.06
C GLN A 65 -28.44 2.80 2.51
N LEU A 66 -28.86 4.03 2.82
CA LEU A 66 -29.28 4.41 4.17
C LEU A 66 -30.70 3.91 4.53
N GLY A 67 -31.47 3.42 3.56
CA GLY A 67 -32.74 2.72 3.79
C GLY A 67 -33.69 3.47 4.73
N GLN A 68 -33.93 2.91 5.93
CA GLN A 68 -34.82 3.50 6.94
C GLN A 68 -34.31 4.84 7.49
N LEU A 69 -33.00 5.10 7.43
CA LEU A 69 -32.39 6.36 7.86
C LEU A 69 -32.55 7.47 6.82
N ALA A 70 -32.99 7.17 5.59
CA ALA A 70 -33.14 8.14 4.51
C ALA A 70 -34.08 9.32 4.85
N ALA A 71 -35.05 9.11 5.75
CA ALA A 71 -35.95 10.16 6.22
C ALA A 71 -35.24 11.28 7.00
N ASP A 72 -34.14 10.96 7.68
CA ASP A 72 -33.36 11.88 8.51
C ASP A 72 -32.18 12.51 7.75
N VAL A 73 -31.99 12.16 6.47
CA VAL A 73 -30.88 12.63 5.64
C VAL A 73 -31.21 14.00 5.04
N GLN A 74 -30.26 14.93 5.17
CA GLN A 74 -30.34 16.24 4.53
C GLN A 74 -29.13 16.45 3.62
N PHE A 75 -29.37 16.77 2.36
CA PHE A 75 -28.32 17.22 1.46
C PHE A 75 -28.20 18.73 1.54
N VAL A 76 -26.98 19.26 1.67
CA VAL A 76 -26.70 20.69 1.76
C VAL A 76 -25.64 21.04 0.72
N LEU A 77 -25.94 21.97 -0.17
CA LEU A 77 -24.97 22.50 -1.12
C LEU A 77 -24.23 23.67 -0.45
N ARG A 78 -22.91 23.54 -0.33
CA ARG A 78 -22.04 24.58 0.22
C ARG A 78 -21.08 25.09 -0.85
N ARG A 79 -20.93 26.41 -0.92
CA ARG A 79 -19.96 27.07 -1.79
C ARG A 79 -18.60 27.15 -1.10
N THR A 80 -17.53 26.77 -1.82
CA THR A 80 -16.15 26.69 -1.29
C THR A 80 -15.16 27.59 -2.03
N GLY A 81 -15.58 28.26 -3.12
CA GLY A 81 -14.73 29.16 -3.92
C GLY A 81 -15.29 30.58 -4.08
N PRO A 82 -14.42 31.59 -4.28
CA PRO A 82 -14.83 32.99 -4.45
C PRO A 82 -15.71 33.15 -5.71
N SER A 83 -16.80 33.89 -5.60
CA SER A 83 -17.69 34.21 -6.72
C SER A 83 -17.09 35.26 -7.62
N LEU A 84 -17.17 35.03 -8.93
CA LEU A 84 -17.04 36.09 -9.93
C LEU A 84 -18.15 37.17 -9.79
N SER A 85 -19.24 36.88 -9.07
CA SER A 85 -20.33 37.83 -8.78
C SER A 85 -20.22 38.60 -7.46
N ALA A 86 -19.28 38.25 -6.56
CA ALA A 86 -19.13 38.91 -5.25
C ALA A 86 -18.28 40.19 -5.30
N SER A 87 -17.84 40.59 -6.50
CA SER A 87 -17.10 41.84 -6.71
C SER A 87 -17.96 43.09 -6.57
N GLN A 88 -19.30 42.99 -6.57
CA GLN A 88 -20.16 44.18 -6.47
C GLN A 88 -20.52 44.57 -5.02
N GLU A 89 -20.63 43.60 -4.10
CA GLU A 89 -21.12 43.84 -2.73
C GLU A 89 -19.98 44.04 -1.71
N ALA A 90 -18.80 43.46 -1.94
CA ALA A 90 -17.64 43.65 -1.07
C ALA A 90 -16.96 45.03 -1.22
N ILE A 91 -17.18 45.72 -2.35
CA ILE A 91 -16.56 47.03 -2.64
C ILE A 91 -17.26 48.19 -1.89
N ALA A 92 -18.47 48.00 -1.39
CA ALA A 92 -19.18 49.02 -0.59
C ALA A 92 -18.69 49.09 0.86
N ALA A 93 -18.23 47.98 1.44
CA ALA A 93 -17.82 47.91 2.85
C ALA A 93 -16.35 48.31 3.11
N SER A 94 -15.50 48.27 2.07
CA SER A 94 -14.05 48.48 2.23
C SER A 94 -13.56 49.90 1.92
N ARG A 95 -14.46 50.83 1.56
CA ARG A 95 -14.09 52.20 1.11
C ARG A 95 -14.02 53.24 2.24
N ASN A 96 -13.78 52.82 3.49
CA ASN A 96 -13.77 53.78 4.61
C ASN A 96 -12.60 53.70 5.59
N ASN A 97 -11.47 53.04 5.26
CA ASN A 97 -10.26 53.19 6.08
C ASN A 97 -8.98 52.94 5.27
N GLU A 98 -8.61 53.91 4.44
CA GLU A 98 -7.23 54.10 3.99
C GLU A 98 -6.71 55.42 4.56
N LYS A 99 -5.80 55.37 5.54
CA LYS A 99 -4.77 56.40 5.73
C LYS A 99 -3.50 55.78 6.33
N HIS A 100 -2.47 55.72 5.46
CA HIS A 100 -1.02 55.72 5.72
C HIS A 100 -0.24 54.41 6.03
N LEU A 101 0.45 53.93 4.98
CA LEU A 101 1.77 53.26 4.94
C LEU A 101 2.92 54.22 5.41
N PRO A 102 4.24 53.87 5.50
CA PRO A 102 4.96 52.59 5.20
C PRO A 102 6.15 52.17 6.16
N LEU A 103 6.63 50.93 5.94
CA LEU A 103 8.02 50.37 5.95
C LEU A 103 9.22 51.06 6.67
N ALA A 104 9.97 50.30 7.51
CA ALA A 104 11.46 50.24 7.52
C ALA A 104 12.01 49.12 8.46
N ARG A 105 13.05 48.39 8.01
CA ARG A 105 14.03 47.56 8.78
C ARG A 105 15.27 48.44 9.13
N PRO A 106 16.39 47.99 9.76
CA PRO A 106 16.72 46.91 10.72
C PRO A 106 17.58 47.39 11.96
N ALA A 107 17.95 46.46 12.87
CA ALA A 107 19.21 46.37 13.67
C ALA A 107 19.06 46.16 15.20
N GLU A 108 19.67 45.06 15.67
CA GLU A 108 20.20 44.78 17.03
C GLU A 108 21.35 45.79 17.39
N PRO A 109 21.95 45.87 18.62
CA PRO A 109 22.05 44.84 19.69
C PRO A 109 22.06 45.37 21.17
N GLU A 110 22.26 44.41 22.10
CA GLU A 110 22.83 44.51 23.47
C GLU A 110 21.95 44.92 24.68
N THR A 111 21.83 44.01 25.67
CA THR A 111 22.65 44.10 26.90
C THR A 111 22.51 42.85 27.82
N LEU A 112 23.64 42.56 28.46
CA LEU A 112 24.00 41.41 29.28
C LEU A 112 23.46 41.45 30.72
N LYS A 113 23.33 40.26 31.36
CA LYS A 113 23.88 39.83 32.68
C LYS A 113 23.15 38.55 33.15
N ARG A 114 23.75 37.36 33.23
CA ARG A 114 24.87 36.78 34.03
C ARG A 114 24.45 36.31 35.45
N ASN A 115 24.74 35.02 35.70
CA ASN A 115 24.92 34.25 36.95
C ASN A 115 23.76 33.32 37.41
N GLU A 116 23.84 32.06 36.97
CA GLU A 116 24.00 30.78 37.73
C GLU A 116 23.35 30.52 39.14
N PRO A 117 23.25 29.24 39.56
CA PRO A 117 22.03 28.63 40.09
C PRO A 117 22.07 28.32 41.61
N GLN A 118 20.92 27.99 42.22
CA GLN A 118 20.70 26.86 43.17
C GLN A 118 19.38 26.99 43.98
N LYS A 119 18.65 25.85 44.00
CA LYS A 119 17.90 25.21 45.12
C LYS A 119 16.94 26.01 46.02
N ALA A 120 15.75 25.45 46.19
CA ALA A 120 15.05 25.43 47.47
C ALA A 120 14.66 23.99 47.87
N PHE A 121 15.01 23.65 49.11
CA PHE A 121 14.72 22.46 49.92
C PHE A 121 13.22 22.40 50.32
N THR A 122 12.61 21.33 50.86
CA THR A 122 12.84 20.60 52.14
C THR A 122 11.76 19.47 52.17
N PHE A 123 11.89 18.28 52.77
CA PHE A 123 12.27 17.97 54.16
C PHE A 123 12.66 16.48 54.32
N ASN A 124 13.64 16.25 55.21
CA ASN A 124 14.22 14.95 55.58
C ASN A 124 13.67 14.50 56.94
N LEU A 125 13.60 13.19 57.20
CA LEU A 125 14.00 12.56 58.48
C LEU A 125 14.42 11.08 58.26
N GLY A 126 15.69 10.74 58.52
CA GLY A 126 16.23 9.37 58.62
C GLY A 126 16.10 8.79 60.06
N PRO A 127 16.97 7.86 60.56
CA PRO A 127 18.21 7.29 59.98
C PRO A 127 18.57 5.79 60.31
N SER A 128 19.67 5.30 59.68
CA SER A 128 20.73 4.37 60.18
C SER A 128 20.39 2.89 60.52
N THR A 129 21.19 1.83 60.26
CA THR A 129 22.67 1.65 60.37
C THR A 129 23.21 0.47 59.52
N ILE A 130 24.47 0.59 59.09
CA ILE A 130 25.41 -0.43 58.55
C ILE A 130 26.35 -0.90 59.70
N PRO A 131 26.98 -2.10 59.70
CA PRO A 131 28.37 -2.28 59.23
C PRO A 131 28.58 -3.59 58.40
N LYS A 132 29.20 -3.58 57.21
CA LYS A 132 30.65 -3.53 56.83
C LYS A 132 31.39 -4.89 56.81
N ARG A 133 32.00 -5.16 55.62
CA ARG A 133 33.28 -5.87 55.33
C ARG A 133 33.28 -7.41 55.54
N THR A 134 33.88 -8.26 54.70
CA THR A 134 35.15 -8.18 53.95
C THR A 134 35.19 -9.33 52.91
N LYS A 135 35.72 -9.13 51.70
CA LYS A 135 36.33 -10.21 50.88
C LYS A 135 37.75 -10.49 51.43
N PRO A 136 38.37 -11.66 51.15
CA PRO A 136 39.23 -11.69 49.95
C PRO A 136 39.28 -13.03 49.17
N ASN A 137 39.65 -12.86 47.90
CA ASN A 137 40.29 -13.76 46.92
C ASN A 137 41.08 -14.97 47.47
N THR A 138 41.13 -16.07 46.72
CA THR A 138 42.31 -16.51 45.93
C THR A 138 42.18 -17.96 45.43
N ALA A 139 42.53 -18.12 44.14
CA ALA A 139 42.87 -19.30 43.33
C ALA A 139 43.13 -20.65 44.03
N TRP A 140 42.75 -21.77 43.39
CA TRP A 140 43.68 -22.53 42.52
C TRP A 140 43.01 -23.75 41.88
N SER A 141 43.43 -24.00 40.64
CA SER A 141 43.26 -25.16 39.77
C SER A 141 43.46 -26.52 40.44
N GLN A 142 42.77 -27.55 39.95
CA GLN A 142 43.31 -28.92 39.91
C GLN A 142 42.95 -29.60 38.58
N SER A 143 43.91 -29.61 37.67
CA SER A 143 44.11 -30.69 36.70
C SER A 143 45.61 -30.82 36.47
N SER A 144 46.19 -31.93 36.90
CA SER A 144 47.17 -32.74 36.16
C SER A 144 47.98 -33.66 37.08
N ARG A 145 48.07 -34.93 36.63
CA ARG A 145 49.20 -35.87 36.73
C ARG A 145 49.19 -36.94 37.83
N ALA A 146 48.74 -38.11 37.39
CA ALA A 146 49.46 -39.39 37.32
C ALA A 146 50.52 -39.74 38.39
N SER A 147 50.25 -40.88 39.04
CA SER A 147 51.16 -41.91 39.60
C SER A 147 52.08 -41.51 40.76
N PRO A 148 52.08 -42.30 41.86
CA PRO A 148 53.14 -43.31 41.99
C PRO A 148 52.73 -44.62 42.68
N GLU A 149 53.48 -45.68 42.37
CA GLU A 149 53.47 -47.01 43.04
C GLU A 149 54.54 -47.06 44.18
N PRO A 150 54.70 -48.16 44.94
CA PRO A 150 54.31 -48.24 46.35
C PRO A 150 55.50 -48.41 47.30
N ARG A 151 55.31 -48.18 48.61
CA ARG A 151 55.98 -48.97 49.68
C ARG A 151 55.49 -48.65 51.09
N ALA A 152 55.41 -49.74 51.86
CA ALA A 152 55.36 -49.85 53.32
C ALA A 152 54.05 -49.53 54.05
N SER A 153 53.24 -50.58 54.22
CA SER A 153 52.35 -50.82 55.37
C SER A 153 53.20 -50.97 56.67
N PRO A 154 52.66 -50.85 57.91
CA PRO A 154 51.52 -51.67 58.34
C PRO A 154 50.44 -51.00 59.23
N VAL A 155 49.21 -51.42 58.94
CA VAL A 155 48.16 -51.80 59.90
C VAL A 155 47.46 -50.67 60.67
N ASN A 156 46.23 -50.36 60.23
CA ASN A 156 45.07 -50.67 61.05
C ASN A 156 43.93 -51.22 60.19
N PHE A 157 43.56 -52.45 60.54
CA PHE A 157 42.34 -53.13 60.15
C PHE A 157 41.12 -52.23 60.41
N LEU A 158 40.39 -51.85 59.37
CA LEU A 158 38.96 -52.12 59.17
C LEU A 158 38.41 -51.27 58.03
N GLU A 159 37.76 -51.97 57.12
CA GLU A 159 37.14 -51.52 55.89
C GLU A 159 35.70 -50.95 56.18
N PRO A 160 34.86 -50.64 55.17
CA PRO A 160 34.24 -49.31 54.98
C PRO A 160 32.70 -49.38 55.00
N HIS A 161 31.92 -48.35 55.41
CA HIS A 161 30.48 -48.39 55.06
C HIS A 161 29.63 -47.10 55.10
N ASN A 162 30.21 -45.93 55.36
CA ASN A 162 29.39 -44.73 55.59
C ASN A 162 29.35 -43.71 54.43
N SER A 163 30.22 -43.81 53.41
CA SER A 163 30.21 -42.87 52.26
C SER A 163 29.06 -43.13 51.28
N SER A 164 28.81 -44.40 50.94
CA SER A 164 27.76 -44.80 49.99
C SER A 164 26.36 -44.39 50.47
N LYS A 165 26.07 -44.55 51.77
CA LYS A 165 24.78 -44.15 52.35
C LYS A 165 24.63 -42.63 52.32
N GLU A 166 25.65 -41.88 52.70
CA GLU A 166 25.65 -40.42 52.68
C GLU A 166 25.53 -39.85 51.25
N GLU A 167 26.17 -40.48 50.27
CA GLU A 167 25.97 -40.16 48.85
C GLU A 167 24.53 -40.41 48.42
N VAL A 168 23.94 -41.55 48.79
CA VAL A 168 22.52 -41.83 48.51
C VAL A 168 21.61 -40.79 49.16
N PHE A 169 21.85 -40.38 50.40
CA PHE A 169 21.08 -39.31 51.05
C PHE A 169 21.22 -37.96 50.34
N ARG A 170 22.44 -37.61 49.89
CA ARG A 170 22.65 -36.40 49.07
C ARG A 170 21.89 -36.46 47.74
N HIS A 171 21.91 -37.62 47.06
CA HIS A 171 21.15 -37.82 45.83
C HIS A 171 19.64 -37.76 46.07
N ILE A 172 19.14 -38.34 47.16
CA ILE A 172 17.72 -38.28 47.53
C ILE A 172 17.28 -36.84 47.76
N LEU A 173 18.07 -36.05 48.51
CA LEU A 173 17.76 -34.63 48.74
C LEU A 173 17.82 -33.80 47.45
N GLN A 174 18.76 -34.10 46.56
CA GLN A 174 18.85 -33.45 45.26
C GLN A 174 17.67 -33.81 44.36
N GLN A 175 17.24 -35.08 44.36
CA GLN A 175 16.06 -35.55 43.65
C GLN A 175 14.79 -34.91 44.21
N GLN A 176 14.68 -34.79 45.54
CA GLN A 176 13.56 -34.14 46.21
C GLN A 176 13.46 -32.65 45.83
N ARG A 177 14.59 -31.93 45.77
CA ARG A 177 14.61 -30.54 45.29
C ARG A 177 14.21 -30.43 43.82
N LYS A 178 14.74 -31.30 42.95
CA LYS A 178 14.42 -31.29 41.52
C LYS A 178 12.94 -31.59 41.26
N LEU A 179 12.36 -32.51 42.04
CA LEU A 179 10.92 -32.79 41.99
C LEU A 179 10.11 -31.57 42.41
N GLN A 180 10.50 -30.91 43.50
CA GLN A 180 9.83 -29.68 43.96
C GLN A 180 9.92 -28.55 42.91
N ASP A 181 11.06 -28.39 42.24
CA ASP A 181 11.20 -27.39 41.15
C ASP A 181 10.30 -27.73 39.94
N LEU A 182 10.17 -29.01 39.59
CA LEU A 182 9.29 -29.45 38.50
C LEU A 182 7.80 -29.32 38.88
N GLU A 183 7.44 -29.60 40.13
CA GLU A 183 6.08 -29.36 40.65
C GLU A 183 5.69 -27.90 40.53
N ILE A 184 6.61 -26.97 40.87
CA ILE A 184 6.37 -25.53 40.71
C ILE A 184 6.22 -25.15 39.23
N GLN A 185 7.01 -25.73 38.33
CA GLN A 185 6.90 -25.47 36.89
C GLN A 185 5.59 -26.01 36.30
N LEU A 186 5.17 -27.20 36.72
CA LEU A 186 3.89 -27.77 36.32
C LEU A 186 2.74 -26.91 36.83
N GLU A 187 2.76 -26.48 38.10
CA GLU A 187 1.73 -25.59 38.65
C GLU A 187 1.69 -24.23 37.92
N ALA A 188 2.86 -23.72 37.48
CA ALA A 188 2.92 -22.50 36.68
C ALA A 188 2.32 -22.68 35.28
N LEU A 189 2.65 -23.79 34.60
CA LEU A 189 2.09 -24.13 33.28
C LEU A 189 0.61 -24.47 33.35
N GLU A 190 0.15 -25.13 34.41
CA GLU A 190 -1.26 -25.38 34.69
C GLU A 190 -2.02 -24.06 34.84
N LYS A 191 -1.48 -23.10 35.61
CA LYS A 191 -2.07 -21.75 35.74
C LYS A 191 -2.08 -20.98 34.43
N GLU A 192 -1.05 -21.10 33.61
CA GLU A 192 -1.00 -20.49 32.27
C GLU A 192 -2.03 -21.14 31.34
N THR A 193 -2.15 -22.47 31.37
CA THR A 193 -3.16 -23.20 30.59
C THR A 193 -4.57 -22.82 31.03
N GLU A 194 -4.83 -22.77 32.34
CA GLU A 194 -6.10 -22.28 32.90
C GLU A 194 -6.36 -20.82 32.54
N PHE A 195 -5.32 -19.98 32.44
CA PHE A 195 -5.46 -18.60 31.99
C PHE A 195 -5.91 -18.55 30.53
N TRP A 196 -5.25 -19.29 29.63
CA TRP A 196 -5.64 -19.36 28.23
C TRP A 196 -7.02 -20.01 28.02
N GLU A 197 -7.34 -21.08 28.75
CA GLU A 197 -8.65 -21.72 28.71
C GLU A 197 -9.75 -20.80 29.26
N ARG A 198 -9.47 -20.03 30.33
CA ARG A 198 -10.38 -19.03 30.87
C ARG A 198 -10.50 -17.82 29.95
N GLU A 199 -9.46 -17.40 29.24
CA GLU A 199 -9.52 -16.33 28.25
C GLU A 199 -10.37 -16.77 27.05
N VAL A 200 -10.20 -18.01 26.58
CA VAL A 200 -11.06 -18.63 25.54
C VAL A 200 -12.49 -18.86 26.03
N SER A 201 -12.70 -19.22 27.30
CA SER A 201 -14.04 -19.48 27.86
C SER A 201 -14.77 -18.22 28.36
N SER A 202 -14.04 -17.19 28.78
CA SER A 202 -14.59 -15.87 29.14
C SER A 202 -14.83 -15.02 27.89
N SER A 203 -14.08 -15.27 26.82
CA SER A 203 -14.48 -15.04 25.44
C SER A 203 -15.55 -16.07 25.00
N ALA A 204 -16.62 -16.23 25.78
CA ALA A 204 -17.81 -16.96 25.38
C ALA A 204 -18.56 -16.29 24.20
N THR A 205 -18.07 -15.15 23.72
CA THR A 205 -18.28 -14.73 22.34
C THR A 205 -17.22 -15.43 21.50
N PRO A 206 -17.56 -16.41 20.61
CA PRO A 206 -16.60 -16.79 19.56
C PRO A 206 -16.11 -15.49 18.97
N ASP A 207 -14.81 -15.30 18.72
CA ASP A 207 -14.28 -14.03 18.23
C ASP A 207 -15.05 -13.64 16.96
N LEU A 208 -16.13 -12.88 17.17
CA LEU A 208 -17.19 -12.72 16.19
C LEU A 208 -16.66 -11.88 15.06
N SER A 209 -15.55 -11.15 15.27
CA SER A 209 -14.80 -10.47 14.23
C SER A 209 -14.13 -11.48 13.34
N LEU A 210 -13.28 -12.36 13.88
CA LEU A 210 -12.56 -13.35 13.07
C LEU A 210 -13.49 -14.35 12.38
N THR A 211 -14.57 -14.79 13.03
CA THR A 211 -15.53 -15.68 12.37
C THR A 211 -16.30 -14.96 11.26
N LYS A 212 -16.68 -13.69 11.46
CA LYS A 212 -17.31 -12.90 10.39
C LYS A 212 -16.35 -12.62 9.24
N GLU A 213 -15.09 -12.30 9.54
CA GLU A 213 -14.05 -12.10 8.54
C GLU A 213 -13.81 -13.38 7.73
N LEU A 214 -13.83 -14.55 8.39
CA LEU A 214 -13.75 -15.84 7.71
C LEU A 214 -14.96 -16.10 6.81
N ASP A 215 -16.17 -15.82 7.30
CA ASP A 215 -17.41 -15.97 6.52
C ASP A 215 -17.43 -15.01 5.30
N GLU A 216 -16.95 -13.77 5.48
CA GLU A 216 -16.81 -12.77 4.42
C GLU A 216 -15.79 -13.20 3.36
N LEU A 217 -14.65 -13.75 3.79
CA LEU A 217 -13.64 -14.29 2.87
C LEU A 217 -14.15 -15.53 2.14
N GLU A 218 -14.90 -16.42 2.79
CA GLU A 218 -15.51 -17.58 2.16
C GLU A 218 -16.55 -17.15 1.11
N LEU A 219 -17.36 -16.15 1.41
CA LEU A 219 -18.31 -15.56 0.46
C LEU A 219 -17.56 -14.94 -0.73
N ARG A 220 -16.52 -14.14 -0.48
CA ARG A 220 -15.70 -13.52 -1.53
C ARG A 220 -15.01 -14.57 -2.40
N SER A 221 -14.58 -15.68 -1.82
CA SER A 221 -14.01 -16.81 -2.58
C SER A 221 -15.03 -17.42 -3.53
N ARG A 222 -16.28 -17.60 -3.10
CA ARG A 222 -17.36 -18.11 -3.96
C ARG A 222 -17.71 -17.14 -5.09
N GLU A 223 -17.73 -15.83 -4.81
CA GLU A 223 -17.94 -14.80 -5.83
C GLU A 223 -16.83 -14.81 -6.87
N ASN A 224 -15.57 -14.85 -6.42
CA ASN A 224 -14.42 -14.92 -7.32
C ASN A 224 -14.46 -16.19 -8.18
N GLU A 225 -14.87 -17.34 -7.61
CA GLU A 225 -15.04 -18.59 -8.37
C GLU A 225 -16.11 -18.45 -9.45
N ALA A 226 -17.26 -17.83 -9.13
CA ALA A 226 -18.32 -17.58 -10.11
C ALA A 226 -17.87 -16.59 -11.20
N GLU A 227 -17.19 -15.51 -10.84
CA GLU A 227 -16.63 -14.53 -11.79
C GLU A 227 -15.62 -15.20 -12.74
N LEU A 228 -14.76 -16.07 -12.22
CA LEU A 228 -13.80 -16.82 -13.01
C LEU A 228 -14.49 -17.75 -14.00
N MET A 229 -15.53 -18.48 -13.57
CA MET A 229 -16.35 -19.31 -14.45
C MET A 229 -17.01 -18.50 -15.57
N TYR A 230 -17.52 -17.30 -15.28
CA TYR A 230 -18.08 -16.42 -16.31
C TYR A 230 -17.00 -15.90 -17.26
N SER A 231 -15.81 -15.56 -16.76
CA SER A 231 -14.68 -15.14 -17.60
C SER A 231 -14.28 -16.25 -18.58
N GLU A 232 -14.17 -17.48 -18.10
CA GLU A 232 -13.84 -18.64 -18.95
C GLU A 232 -14.90 -18.87 -20.04
N HIS A 233 -16.18 -18.70 -19.71
CA HIS A 233 -17.26 -18.78 -20.70
C HIS A 233 -17.16 -17.67 -21.76
N TRP A 234 -16.91 -16.42 -21.34
CA TRP A 234 -16.75 -15.31 -22.28
C TRP A 234 -15.53 -15.48 -23.18
N GLU A 235 -14.44 -16.02 -22.64
CA GLU A 235 -13.25 -16.36 -23.43
C GLU A 235 -13.54 -17.46 -24.45
N GLN A 236 -14.32 -18.48 -24.08
CA GLN A 236 -14.76 -19.53 -25.00
C GLN A 236 -15.67 -18.97 -26.10
N ASP A 237 -16.69 -18.18 -25.75
CA ASP A 237 -17.58 -17.55 -26.72
C ASP A 237 -16.80 -16.66 -27.68
N LEU A 238 -15.86 -15.86 -27.17
CA LEU A 238 -15.00 -15.00 -28.00
C LEU A 238 -14.15 -15.82 -28.96
N GLN A 239 -13.60 -16.95 -28.50
CA GLN A 239 -12.82 -17.85 -29.33
C GLN A 239 -13.68 -18.49 -30.43
N GLU A 240 -14.89 -18.93 -30.11
CA GLU A 240 -15.84 -19.47 -31.09
C GLU A 240 -16.27 -18.43 -32.13
N GLU A 241 -16.52 -17.18 -31.70
CA GLU A 241 -16.78 -16.06 -32.61
C GLU A 241 -15.60 -15.83 -33.56
N LEU A 242 -14.38 -15.79 -33.03
CA LEU A 242 -13.17 -15.58 -33.83
C LEU A 242 -12.95 -16.71 -34.85
N GLU A 243 -13.21 -17.96 -34.47
CA GLU A 243 -13.15 -19.11 -35.38
C GLU A 243 -14.24 -19.06 -36.46
N ARG A 244 -15.45 -18.62 -36.12
CA ARG A 244 -16.53 -18.40 -37.09
C ARG A 244 -16.22 -17.25 -38.05
N GLU A 245 -15.64 -16.16 -37.57
CA GLU A 245 -15.19 -15.06 -38.42
C GLU A 245 -14.06 -15.50 -39.36
N GLN A 246 -13.07 -16.22 -38.85
CA GLN A 246 -11.99 -16.77 -39.69
C GLN A 246 -12.52 -17.75 -40.73
N GLY A 247 -13.45 -18.63 -40.35
CA GLY A 247 -14.13 -19.52 -41.29
C GLY A 247 -14.88 -18.76 -42.37
N THR A 248 -15.58 -17.68 -42.00
CA THR A 248 -16.31 -16.82 -42.94
C THR A 248 -15.36 -16.06 -43.87
N CYS A 249 -14.27 -15.50 -43.34
CA CYS A 249 -13.25 -14.79 -44.12
C CYS A 249 -12.52 -15.74 -45.09
N SER A 250 -12.19 -16.96 -44.63
CA SER A 250 -11.56 -17.99 -45.46
C SER A 250 -12.51 -18.46 -46.58
N ASN A 251 -13.78 -18.67 -46.26
CA ASN A 251 -14.82 -18.99 -47.24
C ASN A 251 -14.99 -17.85 -48.25
N GLN A 252 -15.07 -16.60 -47.79
CA GLN A 252 -15.17 -15.41 -48.64
C GLN A 252 -13.96 -15.29 -49.58
N ALA A 253 -12.74 -15.51 -49.10
CA ALA A 253 -11.54 -15.53 -49.94
C ALA A 253 -11.59 -16.63 -51.02
N THR A 254 -12.22 -17.78 -50.71
CA THR A 254 -12.40 -18.90 -51.65
C THR A 254 -13.47 -18.62 -52.72
N PHE A 255 -14.49 -17.82 -52.40
CA PHE A 255 -15.54 -17.40 -53.35
C PHE A 255 -15.14 -16.16 -54.19
N HIS A 256 -14.09 -15.43 -53.82
CA HIS A 256 -13.63 -14.21 -54.50
C HIS A 256 -12.69 -14.33 -55.72
N PRO A 257 -12.25 -15.49 -56.26
CA PRO A 257 -11.31 -15.46 -57.39
C PRO A 257 -11.96 -15.03 -58.73
N ASN A 258 -13.30 -14.99 -58.86
CA ASN A 258 -13.98 -14.80 -60.16
C ASN A 258 -15.19 -13.83 -60.18
N SER A 259 -15.21 -12.75 -59.39
CA SER A 259 -16.32 -11.74 -59.46
C SER A 259 -15.91 -10.37 -60.07
N PRO A 260 -15.36 -10.29 -61.30
CA PRO A 260 -15.01 -9.02 -61.93
C PRO A 260 -16.16 -8.00 -62.02
N PRO A 261 -17.43 -8.36 -62.37
CA PRO A 261 -18.46 -7.33 -62.57
C PRO A 261 -18.94 -6.68 -61.26
N MET A 262 -18.90 -7.39 -60.13
CA MET A 262 -19.27 -6.83 -58.82
C MET A 262 -18.17 -5.90 -58.30
N GLN A 263 -16.90 -6.26 -58.50
CA GLN A 263 -15.77 -5.40 -58.14
C GLN A 263 -15.78 -4.11 -58.97
N THR A 264 -16.02 -4.20 -60.29
CA THR A 264 -16.13 -3.01 -61.16
C THR A 264 -17.31 -2.11 -60.75
N ARG A 265 -18.45 -2.70 -60.39
CA ARG A 265 -19.62 -1.94 -59.92
C ARG A 265 -19.36 -1.29 -58.55
N SER A 266 -18.65 -1.96 -57.65
CA SER A 266 -18.25 -1.40 -56.35
C SER A 266 -17.28 -0.23 -56.53
N VAL A 267 -16.25 -0.40 -57.35
CA VAL A 267 -15.29 0.67 -57.67
C VAL A 267 -15.99 1.86 -58.34
N HIS A 268 -16.92 1.61 -59.26
CA HIS A 268 -17.70 2.67 -59.90
C HIS A 268 -18.59 3.42 -58.91
N LEU A 269 -19.26 2.71 -58.00
CA LEU A 269 -20.10 3.31 -56.96
C LEU A 269 -19.24 4.14 -55.97
N GLU A 270 -18.07 3.64 -55.59
CA GLU A 270 -17.10 4.38 -54.77
C GLU A 270 -16.63 5.66 -55.46
N GLN A 271 -16.36 5.59 -56.77
CA GLN A 271 -15.96 6.76 -57.56
C GLN A 271 -17.11 7.79 -57.63
N ASP A 272 -18.35 7.35 -57.80
CA ASP A 272 -19.53 8.21 -57.83
C ASP A 272 -19.81 8.88 -56.47
N ILE A 273 -19.66 8.14 -55.37
CA ILE A 273 -19.77 8.68 -54.01
C ILE A 273 -18.67 9.73 -53.77
N LYS A 274 -17.42 9.44 -54.15
CA LYS A 274 -16.31 10.40 -54.02
C LYS A 274 -16.54 11.68 -54.81
N THR A 275 -17.00 11.57 -56.07
CA THR A 275 -17.30 12.75 -56.88
C THR A 275 -18.50 13.55 -56.35
N ARG A 276 -19.52 12.86 -55.80
CA ARG A 276 -20.67 13.50 -55.16
C ARG A 276 -20.29 14.25 -53.89
N ILE A 277 -19.43 13.69 -53.04
CA ILE A 277 -18.88 14.34 -51.85
C ILE A 277 -18.04 15.55 -52.26
N GLN A 278 -17.15 15.41 -53.24
CA GLN A 278 -16.31 16.52 -53.72
C GLN A 278 -17.16 17.68 -54.26
N ARG A 279 -18.24 17.37 -55.00
CA ARG A 279 -19.20 18.36 -55.48
C ARG A 279 -19.94 19.04 -54.33
N GLN A 280 -20.39 18.28 -53.33
CA GLN A 280 -21.03 18.83 -52.13
C GLN A 280 -20.08 19.73 -51.31
N ILE A 281 -18.81 19.36 -51.18
CA ILE A 281 -17.79 20.18 -50.51
C ILE A 281 -17.55 21.47 -51.30
N SER A 282 -17.51 21.39 -52.63
CA SER A 282 -17.27 22.53 -53.52
C SER A 282 -18.48 23.48 -53.58
N GLU A 283 -19.70 22.95 -53.51
CA GLU A 283 -20.95 23.71 -53.42
C GLU A 283 -21.11 24.38 -52.04
N ALA A 284 -20.79 23.67 -50.94
CA ALA A 284 -20.80 24.21 -49.57
C ALA A 284 -19.74 25.30 -49.34
N ALA A 285 -18.56 25.18 -49.95
CA ALA A 285 -17.50 26.19 -49.87
C ALA A 285 -17.89 27.54 -50.51
N SER A 286 -18.93 27.59 -51.34
CA SER A 286 -19.33 28.79 -52.09
C SER A 286 -20.39 29.67 -51.40
N GLN A 287 -21.03 29.19 -50.32
CA GLN A 287 -22.11 29.91 -49.63
C GLN A 287 -21.83 29.96 -48.12
N GLN A 288 -21.25 31.07 -47.65
CA GLN A 288 -21.16 31.50 -46.23
C GLN A 288 -20.39 30.64 -45.20
N ASP A 289 -19.97 29.41 -45.49
CA ASP A 289 -19.28 28.58 -44.49
C ASP A 289 -17.85 29.04 -44.16
N ASP A 290 -17.16 29.75 -45.06
CA ASP A 290 -15.74 30.10 -44.85
C ASP A 290 -15.52 31.20 -43.79
N GLU A 291 -16.54 31.99 -43.47
CA GLU A 291 -16.44 33.10 -42.51
C GLU A 291 -16.72 32.65 -41.06
N THR A 292 -17.61 31.67 -40.87
CA THR A 292 -17.91 31.06 -39.56
C THR A 292 -16.98 29.90 -39.21
N LEU A 293 -16.47 29.18 -40.22
CA LEU A 293 -15.56 28.05 -40.03
C LEU A 293 -14.12 28.50 -39.77
N ARG A 294 -13.71 29.68 -40.27
CA ARG A 294 -12.39 30.27 -40.01
C ARG A 294 -12.06 30.47 -38.52
N PRO A 295 -12.90 31.13 -37.70
CA PRO A 295 -12.61 31.28 -36.27
C PRO A 295 -12.61 29.92 -35.54
N LEU A 296 -13.47 28.99 -35.94
CA LEU A 296 -13.50 27.65 -35.34
C LEU A 296 -12.21 26.85 -35.66
N LYS A 297 -11.71 26.94 -36.90
CA LYS A 297 -10.42 26.35 -37.29
C LYS A 297 -9.26 26.98 -36.52
N GLN A 298 -9.27 28.31 -36.34
CA GLN A 298 -8.26 28.99 -35.55
C GLN A 298 -8.31 28.56 -34.08
N GLU A 299 -9.50 28.44 -33.49
CA GLU A 299 -9.67 27.97 -32.11
C GLU A 299 -9.20 26.52 -31.95
N LEU A 300 -9.49 25.64 -32.92
CA LEU A 300 -8.98 24.26 -32.92
C LEU A 300 -7.45 24.22 -32.94
N LEU A 301 -6.81 25.04 -33.78
CA LEU A 301 -5.34 25.13 -33.84
C LEU A 301 -4.77 25.69 -32.53
N ASN A 302 -5.40 26.71 -31.94
CA ASN A 302 -5.00 27.25 -30.65
C ASN A 302 -5.13 26.19 -29.54
N ARG A 303 -6.22 25.40 -29.54
CA ARG A 303 -6.44 24.31 -28.58
C ARG A 303 -5.41 23.18 -28.74
N LEU A 304 -5.02 22.87 -29.98
CA LEU A 304 -4.00 21.86 -30.28
C LEU A 304 -2.62 22.32 -29.80
N GLN A 305 -2.23 23.56 -30.14
CA GLN A 305 -0.97 24.16 -29.68
C GLN A 305 -0.92 24.25 -28.15
N PHE A 306 -2.03 24.65 -27.51
CA PHE A 306 -2.13 24.68 -26.06
C PHE A 306 -2.02 23.27 -25.43
N GLY A 307 -2.52 22.24 -26.12
CA GLY A 307 -2.32 20.84 -25.73
C GLY A 307 -0.84 20.44 -25.76
N GLU A 308 -0.12 20.78 -26.83
CA GLU A 308 1.33 20.52 -26.95
C GLU A 308 2.15 21.24 -25.87
N GLU A 309 1.76 22.48 -25.51
CA GLU A 309 2.37 23.23 -24.41
C GLU A 309 2.11 22.56 -23.05
N LEU A 310 0.89 22.05 -22.82
CA LEU A 310 0.56 21.29 -21.61
C LEU A 310 1.32 19.97 -21.55
N ASP A 311 1.43 19.23 -22.65
CA ASP A 311 2.18 17.98 -22.71
C ASP A 311 3.67 18.23 -22.44
N SER A 312 4.21 19.33 -22.96
CA SER A 312 5.59 19.75 -22.67
C SER A 312 5.79 20.08 -21.19
N ALA A 313 4.86 20.83 -20.58
CA ALA A 313 4.89 21.15 -19.15
C ALA A 313 4.70 19.91 -18.25
N LEU A 314 3.83 18.99 -18.65
CA LEU A 314 3.65 17.70 -17.96
C LEU A 314 4.93 16.87 -18.02
N TRP A 315 5.61 16.86 -19.17
CA TRP A 315 6.87 16.15 -19.32
C TRP A 315 7.99 16.77 -18.47
N GLU A 316 8.06 18.10 -18.40
CA GLU A 316 9.00 18.80 -17.52
C GLU A 316 8.75 18.50 -16.05
N THR A 317 7.51 18.61 -15.59
CA THR A 317 7.13 18.31 -14.20
C THR A 317 7.37 16.84 -13.85
N GLN A 318 7.12 15.91 -14.77
CA GLN A 318 7.43 14.50 -14.59
C GLN A 318 8.94 14.25 -14.42
N ARG A 319 9.77 14.95 -15.20
CA ARG A 319 11.23 14.88 -15.06
C ARG A 319 11.69 15.46 -13.72
N GLU A 320 11.14 16.59 -13.30
CA GLU A 320 11.45 17.19 -11.99
C GLU A 320 11.05 16.27 -10.83
N LEU A 321 9.91 15.60 -10.94
CA LEU A 321 9.45 14.61 -9.97
C LEU A 321 10.45 13.44 -9.87
N GLN A 322 10.88 12.89 -11.00
CA GLN A 322 11.90 11.82 -11.02
C GLN A 322 13.22 12.30 -10.37
N ALA A 323 13.65 13.53 -10.67
CA ALA A 323 14.85 14.09 -10.03
C ALA A 323 14.67 14.30 -8.52
N ALA A 324 13.47 14.68 -8.06
CA ALA A 324 13.15 14.77 -6.65
C ALA A 324 13.14 13.40 -5.97
N ASP A 325 12.64 12.37 -6.65
CA ASP A 325 12.61 10.99 -6.15
C ASP A 325 14.04 10.44 -5.95
N GLU A 326 14.93 10.69 -6.90
CA GLU A 326 16.36 10.38 -6.73
C GLU A 326 17.00 11.17 -5.57
N ARG A 327 16.63 12.44 -5.38
CA ARG A 327 17.08 13.21 -4.21
C ARG A 327 16.58 12.58 -2.90
N VAL A 328 15.34 12.12 -2.83
CA VAL A 328 14.81 11.43 -1.63
C VAL A 328 15.60 10.15 -1.36
N LYS A 329 15.87 9.33 -2.38
CA LYS A 329 16.70 8.12 -2.24
C LYS A 329 18.10 8.44 -1.70
N THR A 330 18.74 9.51 -2.19
CA THR A 330 20.06 9.93 -1.67
C THR A 330 19.99 10.39 -0.21
N ILE A 331 18.92 11.10 0.18
CA ILE A 331 18.69 11.52 1.56
C ILE A 331 18.46 10.31 2.48
N GLU A 332 17.74 9.30 2.02
CA GLU A 332 17.54 8.05 2.76
C GLU A 332 18.87 7.33 3.00
N GLU A 333 19.73 7.26 1.99
CA GLU A 333 21.05 6.63 2.12
C GLU A 333 21.96 7.40 3.10
N LEU A 334 22.02 8.72 2.99
CA LEU A 334 22.74 9.55 3.96
C LEU A 334 22.17 9.42 5.39
N ASN A 335 20.85 9.23 5.52
CA ASN A 335 20.25 8.95 6.82
C ASN A 335 20.65 7.59 7.38
N LYS A 336 20.82 6.55 6.53
CA LYS A 336 21.36 5.26 6.95
C LYS A 336 22.81 5.41 7.42
N GLU A 337 23.65 6.09 6.65
CA GLU A 337 25.05 6.37 7.03
C GLU A 337 25.13 7.15 8.34
N LEU A 338 24.29 8.18 8.51
CA LEU A 338 24.23 8.95 9.75
C LEU A 338 23.82 8.09 10.95
N ARG A 339 22.85 7.17 10.77
CA ARG A 339 22.47 6.21 11.82
C ARG A 339 23.63 5.27 12.15
N GLN A 340 24.35 4.80 11.14
CA GLN A 340 25.53 3.95 11.32
C GLN A 340 26.63 4.69 12.08
N CYS A 341 26.94 5.94 11.73
CA CYS A 341 27.90 6.77 12.46
C CYS A 341 27.47 7.02 13.92
N LYS A 342 26.19 7.35 14.15
CA LYS A 342 25.65 7.52 15.51
C LYS A 342 25.75 6.24 16.33
N LEU A 343 25.46 5.09 15.73
CA LEU A 343 25.60 3.78 16.37
C LEU A 343 27.06 3.48 16.71
N GLN A 344 27.99 3.71 15.78
CA GLN A 344 29.42 3.52 16.02
C GLN A 344 29.93 4.42 17.15
N HIS A 345 29.51 5.68 17.18
CA HIS A 345 29.81 6.61 18.26
C HIS A 345 29.22 6.13 19.61
N PHE A 346 27.97 5.66 19.62
CA PHE A 346 27.37 5.09 20.81
C PHE A 346 28.15 3.88 21.33
N ILE A 347 28.54 2.97 20.44
CA ILE A 347 29.39 1.81 20.78
C ILE A 347 30.75 2.26 21.32
N GLN A 348 31.35 3.33 20.77
CA GLN A 348 32.62 3.86 21.26
C GLN A 348 32.48 4.54 22.64
N GLN A 349 31.32 5.14 22.92
CA GLN A 349 31.02 5.75 24.22
C GLN A 349 30.61 4.74 25.30
N THR A 350 29.96 3.63 24.91
CA THR A 350 29.57 2.54 25.83
C THR A 350 30.59 1.41 25.88
N GLY A 351 31.56 1.41 24.96
CA GLY A 351 32.70 0.51 24.93
C GLY A 351 33.72 0.90 26.00
N ILE A 352 33.72 0.12 27.08
CA ILE A 352 34.87 -0.01 27.97
C ILE A 352 36.09 -0.35 27.11
N THR A 353 37.10 0.51 27.14
CA THR A 353 38.39 0.27 26.50
C THR A 353 38.95 -1.08 26.95
N PRO A 354 39.16 -2.08 26.07
CA PRO A 354 40.12 -3.11 26.38
C PRO A 354 41.50 -2.45 26.41
N HIS A 355 42.18 -2.70 27.52
CA HIS A 355 43.56 -2.35 27.80
C HIS A 355 44.43 -2.46 26.55
N THR A 356 45.11 -1.36 26.21
CA THR A 356 46.25 -1.36 25.31
C THR A 356 47.37 -2.15 26.00
N ASP A 357 47.46 -3.45 25.76
CA ASP A 357 48.67 -4.21 26.04
C ASP A 357 49.39 -4.52 24.73
N GLN A 358 50.60 -3.98 24.68
CA GLN A 358 51.58 -4.15 23.63
C GLN A 358 51.97 -5.63 23.51
N THR A 359 51.91 -6.16 22.29
CA THR A 359 52.86 -7.17 21.84
C THR A 359 53.33 -6.83 20.43
N ASN A 360 54.63 -7.03 20.25
CA ASN A 360 55.54 -6.46 19.24
C ASN A 360 55.17 -6.70 17.75
N PRO A 361 55.82 -5.97 16.82
CA PRO A 361 55.54 -6.00 15.39
C PRO A 361 56.30 -7.15 14.71
N GLU A 362 55.68 -7.77 13.71
CA GLU A 362 56.45 -8.40 12.63
C GLU A 362 55.64 -8.36 11.33
N SER A 363 56.37 -7.94 10.30
CA SER A 363 56.01 -7.70 8.90
C SER A 363 55.11 -8.75 8.26
N MET A 364 54.19 -8.31 7.39
CA MET A 364 54.15 -8.82 6.01
C MET A 364 53.39 -7.87 5.07
N GLN A 365 53.98 -7.73 3.89
CA GLN A 365 53.67 -6.84 2.78
C GLN A 365 52.31 -7.15 2.13
N ALA A 366 51.67 -6.14 1.54
CA ALA A 366 51.48 -6.08 0.08
C ALA A 366 50.72 -4.82 -0.34
N SER A 367 51.14 -4.29 -1.48
CA SER A 367 50.96 -2.93 -1.96
C SER A 367 49.55 -2.62 -2.47
N SER A 368 49.21 -1.34 -2.42
CA SER A 368 48.23 -0.73 -3.32
C SER A 368 48.69 -0.82 -4.77
N SER A 369 47.77 -1.02 -5.70
CA SER A 369 47.88 -0.46 -7.04
C SER A 369 46.49 -0.17 -7.59
N TYR A 370 46.22 1.12 -7.76
CA TYR A 370 45.24 1.64 -8.68
C TYR A 370 45.64 1.24 -10.09
N GLU A 371 44.66 0.91 -10.94
CA GLU A 371 44.71 1.32 -12.33
C GLU A 371 43.29 1.52 -12.87
N ARG A 372 43.13 2.69 -13.48
CA ARG A 372 41.98 3.22 -14.20
C ARG A 372 42.36 3.09 -15.66
N GLU A 373 41.49 2.57 -16.52
CA GLU A 373 41.34 3.10 -17.88
C GLU A 373 40.06 2.62 -18.58
N GLU A 374 39.64 3.47 -19.51
CA GLU A 374 38.35 3.59 -20.18
C GLU A 374 38.09 2.53 -21.27
N TYR A 375 36.82 2.44 -21.70
CA TYR A 375 36.39 2.77 -23.08
C TYR A 375 35.36 1.80 -23.70
N ILE A 376 34.26 2.42 -24.15
CA ILE A 376 33.27 2.05 -25.19
C ILE A 376 32.43 0.78 -25.04
N GLY A 377 31.11 1.02 -25.07
CA GLY A 377 30.08 -0.01 -25.15
C GLY A 377 29.74 -0.47 -26.56
N TYR A 378 28.95 -1.54 -26.62
CA TYR A 378 27.99 -1.87 -27.67
C TYR A 378 26.89 -2.75 -27.06
N PHE A 379 25.65 -2.50 -27.50
CA PHE A 379 24.44 -3.29 -27.24
C PHE A 379 24.59 -4.77 -27.61
N PRO A 380 23.68 -5.64 -27.09
CA PRO A 380 23.04 -6.57 -28.02
C PRO A 380 21.51 -6.58 -27.90
N THR A 381 20.89 -6.47 -29.07
CA THR A 381 19.51 -6.77 -29.42
C THR A 381 19.30 -8.27 -29.66
N GLU A 382 18.09 -8.74 -29.33
CA GLU A 382 17.32 -9.86 -29.92
C GLU A 382 17.85 -11.31 -29.89
N GLY A 383 16.92 -12.24 -29.62
CA GLY A 383 17.04 -13.61 -30.15
C GLY A 383 16.32 -14.71 -29.36
N ALA A 384 15.09 -14.99 -29.74
CA ALA A 384 14.23 -16.11 -29.33
C ALA A 384 14.90 -17.48 -29.13
N LYS A 385 14.37 -18.28 -28.19
CA LYS A 385 13.97 -19.68 -28.44
C LYS A 385 13.19 -20.30 -27.28
N ALA A 386 12.00 -20.78 -27.65
CA ALA A 386 11.13 -21.68 -26.91
C ALA A 386 11.84 -22.92 -26.35
N ARG A 387 11.37 -23.42 -25.20
CA ARG A 387 11.32 -24.87 -24.91
C ARG A 387 10.12 -25.25 -24.02
N PRO A 388 9.65 -26.50 -24.12
CA PRO A 388 8.25 -26.86 -23.91
C PRO A 388 7.97 -27.55 -22.56
N SER A 389 6.67 -27.62 -22.30
CA SER A 389 5.91 -28.49 -21.41
C SER A 389 6.54 -29.86 -21.12
N LEU A 390 6.57 -30.21 -19.84
CA LEU A 390 6.80 -31.55 -19.32
C LEU A 390 5.60 -31.92 -18.44
N ALA A 391 4.51 -32.33 -19.11
CA ALA A 391 3.41 -33.06 -18.49
C ALA A 391 3.64 -34.56 -18.75
N ALA A 392 3.90 -35.32 -17.68
CA ALA A 392 3.70 -36.76 -17.69
C ALA A 392 3.46 -37.30 -16.28
N GLN A 393 2.47 -38.21 -16.22
CA GLN A 393 2.21 -39.22 -15.20
C GLN A 393 1.39 -38.82 -13.98
N TYR A 394 0.08 -39.07 -14.05
CA TYR A 394 -0.56 -40.11 -13.23
C TYR A 394 -1.79 -40.66 -13.97
N VAL A 395 -1.64 -41.87 -14.54
CA VAL A 395 -2.75 -42.67 -15.10
C VAL A 395 -3.08 -43.74 -14.06
N ASN A 396 -4.20 -43.58 -13.36
CA ASN A 396 -4.79 -44.67 -12.59
C ASN A 396 -5.77 -45.46 -13.45
N LYS A 397 -5.39 -46.71 -13.74
CA LYS A 397 -6.27 -47.75 -14.27
C LYS A 397 -7.19 -48.24 -13.15
N VAL A 398 -8.50 -48.18 -13.35
CA VAL A 398 -9.42 -49.16 -12.75
C VAL A 398 -10.25 -49.77 -13.86
N HIS A 399 -10.16 -51.08 -13.95
CA HIS A 399 -10.82 -51.96 -14.89
C HIS A 399 -11.92 -52.68 -14.11
N VAL A 400 -13.20 -52.46 -14.43
CA VAL A 400 -14.26 -53.43 -14.12
C VAL A 400 -15.22 -53.47 -15.30
N ARG A 401 -15.20 -54.62 -15.99
CA ARG A 401 -16.23 -55.07 -16.93
C ARG A 401 -17.51 -55.39 -16.16
N VAL A 402 -18.66 -54.95 -16.64
CA VAL A 402 -19.87 -55.78 -16.67
C VAL A 402 -20.58 -55.58 -18.01
N LEU A 403 -21.08 -56.69 -18.51
CA LEU A 403 -21.50 -57.04 -19.85
C LEU A 403 -22.91 -56.53 -20.21
N SER A 404 -23.22 -56.79 -21.49
CA SER A 404 -24.56 -57.02 -22.08
C SER A 404 -25.48 -55.81 -22.18
N SER A 405 -26.23 -55.57 -23.24
CA SER A 405 -26.37 -56.07 -24.62
C SER A 405 -27.72 -55.48 -25.05
N LEU A 406 -27.85 -55.01 -26.29
CA LEU A 406 -28.98 -55.27 -27.21
C LEU A 406 -29.18 -54.10 -28.19
N THR A 407 -28.87 -54.42 -29.46
CA THR A 407 -29.67 -54.13 -30.67
C THR A 407 -30.05 -52.68 -30.99
N SER A 408 -29.30 -52.10 -31.94
CA SER A 408 -29.67 -51.65 -33.31
C SER A 408 -31.14 -51.26 -33.66
N PRO A 409 -31.42 -50.69 -34.85
CA PRO A 409 -31.52 -49.24 -35.08
C PRO A 409 -32.82 -48.87 -35.86
N SER A 410 -32.90 -47.60 -36.28
CA SER A 410 -33.76 -47.08 -37.38
C SER A 410 -35.27 -47.01 -37.13
N VAL A 411 -35.84 -45.81 -37.18
CA VAL A 411 -36.30 -45.10 -38.40
C VAL A 411 -36.16 -43.61 -38.17
#